data_AF-A0A2W4W0A8-F1
#
_entry.id   AF-A0A2W4W0A8-F1
#
_cell.length_a   1.000
_cell.length_b   1.000
_cell.length_c   1.000
_cell.angle_alpha   90.00
_cell.angle_beta   90.00
_cell.angle_gamma   90.00
#
_symmetry.space_group_name_H-M   'P 1'
#
loop_
_entity.id
_entity.type
_entity.pdbx_description
1 polymer ?
#
loop_
_entity_poly.entity_id
_entity_poly.type
_entity_poly.pdbx_seq_one_letter_code
_entity_poly.pdbx_strand_id
1 'polypeptide(L)'
;MNLDRVDLRQACFEVARSIRWRQNPVDEVLAKASVDLYFKEALNHEDFLVGQGRDPNIIVRAVRYIAHKHAIPPMEGDIDAFSVALEVLIELICPNTCVKADQETFFRDIEEGIQEARGDYA
;
A
#
# COMPACT_ATOMS: atom_id res chain seq x y z
N MET A 1 17.84 9.20 -0.02
CA MET A 1 17.45 7.81 0.32
C MET A 1 16.91 7.18 -0.95
N ASN A 2 17.15 5.89 -1.17
CA ASN A 2 16.68 5.20 -2.37
C ASN A 2 15.62 4.17 -1.98
N LEU A 3 14.65 3.94 -2.86
CA LEU A 3 13.66 2.89 -2.70
C LEU A 3 14.31 1.51 -2.73
N ASP A 4 14.02 0.67 -1.74
CA ASP A 4 14.40 -0.74 -1.77
C ASP A 4 13.47 -1.51 -2.72
N ARG A 5 13.95 -1.68 -3.95
CA ARG A 5 13.23 -2.39 -5.01
C ARG A 5 13.11 -3.89 -4.76
N VAL A 6 14.02 -4.49 -4.00
CA VAL A 6 13.94 -5.92 -3.65
C VAL A 6 12.81 -6.11 -2.64
N ASP A 7 12.77 -5.26 -1.63
CA ASP A 7 11.76 -5.32 -0.57
C ASP A 7 10.37 -4.95 -1.10
N LEU A 8 10.29 -3.97 -2.00
CA LEU A 8 9.04 -3.64 -2.70
C LEU A 8 8.50 -4.84 -3.49
N ARG A 9 9.37 -5.54 -4.24
CA ARG A 9 8.94 -6.69 -5.04
C ARG A 9 8.43 -7.82 -4.16
N GLN A 10 9.06 -8.04 -3.01
CA GLN A 10 8.61 -9.00 -2.01
C GLN A 10 7.23 -8.61 -1.44
N ALA A 11 7.00 -7.33 -1.14
CA ALA A 11 5.70 -6.85 -0.69
C ALA A 11 4.60 -7.03 -1.76
N CYS A 12 4.89 -6.76 -3.03
CA CYS A 12 3.96 -7.02 -4.14
C CYS A 12 3.64 -8.52 -4.30
N PHE A 13 4.62 -9.39 -4.04
CA PHE A 13 4.37 -10.84 -3.99
C PHE A 13 3.44 -11.23 -2.85
N GLU A 14 3.57 -10.61 -1.68
CA GLU A 14 2.65 -10.83 -0.55
C GLU A 14 1.21 -10.41 -0.91
N VAL A 15 1.01 -9.30 -1.62
CA VAL A 15 -0.31 -8.91 -2.13
C VAL A 15 -0.87 -10.00 -3.05
N ALA A 16 -0.11 -10.41 -4.07
CA ALA A 16 -0.55 -11.46 -5.01
C ALA A 16 -0.85 -12.79 -4.31
N ARG A 17 -0.09 -13.13 -3.26
CA ARG A 17 -0.28 -14.35 -2.46
C ARG A 17 -1.53 -14.29 -1.58
N SER A 18 -1.74 -13.20 -0.84
CA SER A 18 -2.87 -13.03 0.10
C SER A 18 -4.21 -13.19 -0.59
N ILE A 19 -4.31 -12.67 -1.80
CA ILE A 19 -5.50 -12.76 -2.65
C ILE A 19 -5.83 -14.23 -3.01
N ARG A 20 -4.82 -15.04 -3.37
CA ARG A 20 -5.01 -16.38 -3.96
C ARG A 20 -5.07 -17.53 -2.96
N TRP A 21 -4.69 -17.33 -1.70
CA TRP A 21 -4.77 -18.37 -0.66
C TRP A 21 -6.20 -18.91 -0.41
N ARG A 22 -7.25 -18.22 -0.89
CA ARG A 22 -8.62 -18.73 -0.85
C ARG A 22 -9.00 -19.70 -2.00
N GLN A 23 -8.21 -19.82 -3.07
CA GLN A 23 -8.64 -20.49 -4.31
C GLN A 23 -7.79 -21.70 -4.79
N ASN A 24 -7.23 -22.54 -3.90
CA ASN A 24 -6.47 -23.76 -4.30
C ASN A 24 -5.08 -23.42 -4.94
N PRO A 25 -4.20 -24.40 -5.31
CA PRO A 25 -2.75 -24.14 -5.43
C PRO A 25 -2.41 -23.04 -6.44
N VAL A 26 -1.54 -22.14 -5.99
CA VAL A 26 -1.13 -20.93 -6.72
C VAL A 26 -0.41 -21.31 -8.01
N ASP A 27 -0.98 -20.91 -9.15
CA ASP A 27 -0.25 -20.87 -10.42
C ASP A 27 0.85 -19.80 -10.32
N GLU A 28 2.10 -20.24 -10.18
CA GLU A 28 3.28 -19.38 -10.00
C GLU A 28 3.48 -18.38 -11.16
N VAL A 29 3.07 -18.73 -12.38
CA VAL A 29 3.23 -17.87 -13.56
C VAL A 29 2.26 -16.70 -13.48
N LEU A 30 1.00 -16.97 -13.14
CA LEU A 30 -0.01 -15.92 -12.96
C LEU A 30 0.30 -15.03 -11.74
N ALA A 31 0.83 -15.61 -10.67
CA ALA A 31 1.28 -14.85 -9.50
C ALA A 31 2.40 -13.86 -9.90
N LYS A 32 3.39 -14.31 -10.68
CA LYS A 32 4.49 -13.46 -11.15
C LYS A 32 4.00 -12.29 -12.02
N ALA A 33 3.04 -12.53 -12.92
CA ALA A 33 2.47 -11.47 -13.74
C ALA A 33 1.78 -10.38 -12.91
N SER A 34 1.03 -10.76 -11.87
CA SER A 34 0.41 -9.79 -10.94
C SER A 34 1.45 -9.00 -10.15
N VAL A 35 2.53 -9.63 -9.70
CA VAL A 35 3.63 -8.93 -8.99
C VAL A 35 4.23 -7.83 -9.85
N ASP A 36 4.49 -8.09 -11.13
CA ASP A 36 5.10 -7.10 -12.02
C ASP A 36 4.20 -5.88 -12.25
N LEU A 37 2.88 -6.10 -12.29
CA LEU A 37 1.89 -5.04 -12.41
C LEU A 37 1.83 -4.18 -11.14
N TYR A 38 1.72 -4.79 -9.96
CA TYR A 38 1.73 -4.06 -8.69
C TYR A 38 3.05 -3.33 -8.45
N PHE A 39 4.16 -3.95 -8.82
CA PHE A 39 5.48 -3.36 -8.68
C PHE A 39 5.61 -2.11 -9.56
N LYS A 40 5.21 -2.20 -10.83
CA LYS A 40 5.22 -1.06 -11.75
C LYS A 40 4.34 0.08 -11.25
N GLU A 41 3.15 -0.23 -10.75
CA GLU A 41 2.24 0.79 -10.22
C GLU A 41 2.83 1.48 -9.00
N ALA A 42 3.39 0.71 -8.06
CA ALA A 42 4.00 1.26 -6.86
C ALA A 42 5.18 2.20 -7.14
N LEU A 43 5.93 1.98 -8.23
CA LEU A 43 7.03 2.87 -8.63
C LEU A 43 6.57 4.27 -9.04
N ASN A 44 5.30 4.44 -9.46
CA ASN A 44 4.77 5.74 -9.88
C ASN A 44 4.79 6.80 -8.75
N HIS A 45 4.95 6.37 -7.50
CA HIS A 45 4.99 7.25 -6.33
C HIS A 45 6.41 7.62 -5.85
N GLU A 46 7.47 7.00 -6.40
CA GLU A 46 8.85 7.22 -5.93
C GLU A 46 9.25 8.69 -6.07
N ASP A 47 9.11 9.25 -7.27
CA ASP A 47 9.51 10.62 -7.58
C ASP A 47 8.74 11.65 -6.75
N PHE A 48 7.46 11.39 -6.48
CA PHE A 48 6.62 12.25 -5.65
C PHE A 48 7.13 12.32 -4.20
N LEU A 49 7.41 11.18 -3.59
CA LEU A 49 7.91 11.12 -2.21
C LEU A 49 9.32 11.72 -2.10
N VAL A 50 10.19 11.40 -3.06
CA VAL A 50 11.55 11.96 -3.12
C VAL A 50 11.49 13.48 -3.31
N GLY A 51 10.59 13.98 -4.17
CA GLY A 51 10.38 15.41 -4.39
C GLY A 51 9.93 16.17 -3.15
N GLN A 52 9.24 15.51 -2.22
CA GLN A 52 8.86 16.07 -0.91
C GLN A 52 9.92 15.86 0.19
N GLY A 53 11.07 15.24 -0.13
CA GLY A 53 12.10 14.90 0.85
C GLY A 53 11.71 13.77 1.82
N ARG A 54 10.72 12.95 1.44
CA ARG A 54 10.25 11.81 2.24
C ARG A 54 11.07 10.55 1.95
N ASP A 55 11.00 9.59 2.87
CA ASP A 55 11.59 8.25 2.67
C ASP A 55 10.76 7.47 1.63
N PRO A 56 11.31 7.11 0.46
CA PRO A 56 10.55 6.38 -0.56
C PRO A 56 10.15 4.97 -0.09
N ASN A 57 10.78 4.41 0.95
CA ASN A 57 10.38 3.12 1.51
C ASN A 57 9.02 3.15 2.25
N ILE A 58 8.37 4.33 2.35
CA ILE A 58 6.93 4.42 2.67
C ILE A 58 6.12 3.54 1.72
N ILE A 59 6.48 3.48 0.43
CA ILE A 59 5.80 2.66 -0.57
C ILE A 59 5.81 1.18 -0.15
N VAL A 60 6.96 0.66 0.27
CA VAL A 60 7.09 -0.73 0.73
C VAL A 60 6.19 -1.00 1.94
N ARG A 61 6.18 -0.09 2.91
CA ARG A 61 5.33 -0.21 4.11
C ARG A 61 3.84 -0.17 3.76
N ALA A 62 3.44 0.71 2.85
CA ALA A 62 2.06 0.81 2.38
C ALA A 62 1.62 -0.44 1.61
N VAL A 63 2.45 -0.97 0.70
CA VAL A 63 2.14 -2.21 -0.03
C VAL A 63 2.01 -3.41 0.90
N ARG A 64 2.86 -3.53 1.93
CA ARG A 64 2.70 -4.55 2.98
C ARG A 64 1.40 -4.39 3.75
N TYR A 65 1.05 -3.16 4.11
CA TYR A 65 -0.22 -2.88 4.79
C TYR A 65 -1.41 -3.33 3.94
N ILE A 66 -1.40 -3.04 2.63
CA ILE A 66 -2.40 -3.53 1.67
C ILE A 66 -2.44 -5.07 1.68
N ALA A 67 -1.28 -5.74 1.58
CA ALA A 67 -1.18 -7.20 1.58
C ALA A 67 -1.82 -7.86 2.81
N HIS A 68 -1.78 -7.19 3.96
CA HIS A 68 -2.29 -7.72 5.23
C HIS A 68 -3.73 -7.32 5.55
N LYS A 69 -4.17 -6.13 5.12
CA LYS A 69 -5.46 -5.56 5.55
C LYS A 69 -6.50 -5.45 4.43
N HIS A 70 -6.05 -5.34 3.18
CA HIS A 70 -6.91 -5.00 2.06
C HIS A 70 -6.85 -5.99 0.89
N ALA A 71 -5.87 -6.90 0.87
CA ALA A 71 -5.80 -8.03 -0.05
C ALA A 71 -6.83 -9.12 0.29
N ILE A 72 -8.11 -8.71 0.38
CA ILE A 72 -9.28 -9.53 0.64
C ILE A 72 -10.11 -9.55 -0.66
N PRO A 73 -10.66 -10.69 -1.09
CA PRO A 73 -11.55 -10.72 -2.26
C PRO A 73 -12.69 -9.69 -2.13
N PRO A 74 -13.04 -8.99 -3.23
CA PRO A 74 -12.70 -9.29 -4.63
C PRO A 74 -11.52 -8.49 -5.24
N MET A 75 -10.42 -8.23 -4.52
CA MET A 75 -9.24 -7.54 -5.11
C MET A 75 -8.42 -8.38 -6.12
N GLU A 76 -8.98 -9.50 -6.63
CA GLU A 76 -8.29 -10.46 -7.50
C GLU A 76 -7.91 -9.85 -8.85
N GLY A 77 -6.62 -9.53 -9.03
CA GLY A 77 -6.11 -9.00 -10.31
C GLY A 77 -6.60 -7.59 -10.64
N ASP A 78 -7.26 -6.93 -9.70
CA ASP A 78 -7.72 -5.56 -9.84
C ASP A 78 -6.57 -4.60 -9.48
N ILE A 79 -5.84 -4.20 -10.51
CA ILE A 79 -4.74 -3.23 -10.39
C ILE A 79 -5.28 -1.85 -10.01
N ASP A 80 -6.50 -1.50 -10.46
CA ASP A 80 -7.11 -0.21 -10.16
C ASP A 80 -7.42 -0.13 -8.66
N ALA A 81 -7.97 -1.20 -8.08
CA ALA A 81 -8.19 -1.29 -6.63
C ALA A 81 -6.87 -1.20 -5.83
N PHE A 82 -5.80 -1.85 -6.30
CA PHE A 82 -4.47 -1.73 -5.68
C PHE A 82 -3.94 -0.29 -5.78
N SER A 83 -4.03 0.33 -6.96
CA SER A 83 -3.58 1.68 -7.24
C SER A 83 -4.29 2.70 -6.34
N VAL A 84 -5.62 2.63 -6.27
CA VAL A 84 -6.43 3.53 -5.44
C VAL A 84 -6.10 3.35 -3.96
N ALA A 85 -5.95 2.11 -3.48
CA ALA A 85 -5.58 1.86 -2.10
C ALA A 85 -4.20 2.44 -1.75
N LEU A 86 -3.23 2.28 -2.65
CA LEU A 86 -1.88 2.82 -2.45
C LEU A 86 -1.87 4.34 -2.47
N GLU A 87 -2.58 4.97 -3.41
CA GLU A 87 -2.71 6.41 -3.52
C GLU A 87 -3.33 7.03 -2.26
N VAL A 88 -4.42 6.43 -1.74
CA VAL A 88 -5.05 6.88 -0.50
C VAL A 88 -4.10 6.79 0.68
N LEU A 89 -3.38 5.67 0.84
CA LEU A 89 -2.41 5.52 1.93
C LEU A 89 -1.28 6.55 1.82
N ILE A 90 -0.78 6.80 0.61
CA ILE A 90 0.29 7.78 0.38
C ILE A 90 -0.19 9.20 0.67
N GLU A 91 -1.39 9.59 0.26
CA GLU A 91 -1.95 10.92 0.58
C GLU A 91 -2.16 11.10 2.08
N LEU A 92 -2.59 10.05 2.80
CA LEU A 92 -2.72 10.12 4.27
C LEU A 92 -1.36 10.25 4.98
N ILE A 93 -0.32 9.58 4.48
CA ILE A 93 1.02 9.61 5.09
C ILE A 93 1.81 10.85 4.69
N CYS A 94 1.66 11.32 3.45
CA CYS A 94 2.38 12.43 2.84
C CYS A 94 1.40 13.34 2.08
N PRO A 95 0.55 14.09 2.81
CA PRO A 95 -0.44 14.97 2.19
C PRO A 95 0.25 16.00 1.30
N ASN A 96 -0.22 16.14 0.06
CA ASN A 96 0.27 17.16 -0.88
C ASN A 96 -0.75 18.25 -1.17
N THR A 97 -2.00 18.06 -0.75
CA THR A 97 -3.06 19.04 -0.91
C THR A 97 -3.23 19.90 0.33
N CYS A 98 -3.59 21.18 0.16
CA CYS A 98 -3.90 22.05 1.30
C CYS A 98 -5.09 21.46 2.07
N VAL A 99 -4.82 21.03 3.30
CA VAL A 99 -5.84 20.55 4.24
C VAL A 99 -6.79 21.69 4.56
N LYS A 100 -8.08 21.43 4.41
CA LYS A 100 -9.13 22.39 4.82
C LYS A 100 -9.51 22.15 6.28
N ALA A 101 -9.98 23.20 6.96
CA ALA A 101 -10.37 23.12 8.36
C ALA A 101 -11.53 22.13 8.63
N ASP A 102 -12.33 21.81 7.63
CA ASP A 102 -13.41 20.81 7.72
C ASP A 102 -12.91 19.35 7.68
N GLN A 103 -11.65 19.12 7.31
CA GLN A 103 -11.01 17.80 7.30
C GLN A 103 -10.33 17.44 8.64
N GLU A 104 -10.16 18.42 9.53
CA GLU A 104 -9.50 18.25 10.84
C GLU A 104 -10.14 17.13 11.67
N THR A 105 -11.48 17.09 11.71
CA THR A 105 -12.21 16.05 12.45
C THR A 105 -11.88 14.65 11.92
N PHE A 106 -11.79 14.49 10.60
CA PHE A 106 -11.48 13.19 10.00
C PHE A 106 -10.04 12.75 10.30
N PHE A 107 -9.09 13.69 10.32
CA PHE A 107 -7.71 13.36 10.74
C PHE A 107 -7.65 12.94 12.20
N ARG A 108 -8.42 13.58 13.08
CA ARG A 108 -8.53 13.13 14.47
C ARG A 108 -9.11 11.71 14.56
N ASP A 109 -10.13 11.39 13.78
CA ASP A 109 -10.70 10.03 13.73
C ASP A 109 -9.65 8.99 13.28
N ILE A 110 -8.80 9.34 12.30
CA ILE A 110 -7.67 8.48 11.87
C ILE A 110 -6.63 8.34 12.99
N GLU A 111 -6.26 9.43 13.64
CA GLU A 111 -5.30 9.43 14.74
C GLU A 111 -5.79 8.54 15.89
N GLU A 112 -7.06 8.65 16.28
CA GLU A 112 -7.71 7.80 17.28
C GLU A 112 -7.62 6.31 16.90
N GLY A 113 -8.01 5.95 15.68
CA GLY A 113 -7.90 4.57 15.20
C GLY A 113 -6.46 4.04 15.16
N ILE A 114 -5.48 4.89 14.82
CA ILE A 114 -4.05 4.54 14.87
C ILE A 114 -3.60 4.30 16.32
N GLN A 115 -4.04 5.11 17.28
CA GLN A 115 -3.70 4.91 18.69
C GLN A 115 -4.29 3.61 19.24
N GLU A 116 -5.55 3.31 18.91
CA GLU A 116 -6.17 2.03 19.28
C GLU A 116 -5.40 0.85 18.69
N ALA A 117 -5.13 0.87 17.38
CA ALA A 117 -4.40 -0.21 16.71
C ALA A 117 -2.98 -0.40 17.25
N ARG A 118 -2.33 0.65 17.78
CA ARG A 118 -1.02 0.54 18.45
C ARG A 118 -1.10 -0.21 19.78
N GLY A 119 -2.23 -0.17 20.46
CA GLY A 119 -2.49 -0.94 21.69
C GLY A 119 -2.41 -2.46 21.46
N ASP A 120 -2.70 -2.94 20.26
CA ASP A 120 -2.60 -4.36 19.90
C ASP A 120 -1.14 -4.87 19.82
N TYR A 121 -0.16 -3.95 19.78
CA TYR A 121 1.27 -4.26 19.70
C TYR A 121 2.04 -3.90 21.00
N ALA A 122 1.36 -3.43 22.04
CA ALA A 122 1.95 -2.95 23.29
C ALA A 122 2.17 -4.04 24.35
#